data_AF-A0A7K9BXN7-F1
#
_entry.id   AF-A0A7K9BXN7-F1
#
_cell.length_a   1.000
_cell.length_b   1.000
_cell.length_c   1.000
_cell.angle_alpha   90.00
_cell.angle_beta   90.00
_cell.angle_gamma   90.00
#
_symmetry.space_group_name_H-M   'P 1'
#
loop_
_entity.id
_entity.type
_entity.pdbx_description
1 polymer ?
#
loop_
_entity_poly.entity_id
_entity_poly.type
_entity_poly.pdbx_seq_one_letter_code
_entity_poly.pdbx_strand_id
1 'polypeptide(L)'
;QVCPGLRTPQVPIWLCSLCSRHGVLFSTNSLLLSCWRAERLFHLHFYSGQQEQTKPTHLTIDTHSHHWEEEQSEDPSSPGKRRPPVEMAIRTKWAGATVRWNGTDPFF
;
A
#
# COMPACT_ATOMS: atom_id res chain seq x y z
N GLN A 1 9.97 -21.72 10.92
CA GLN A 1 11.17 -20.92 10.58
C GLN A 1 10.93 -20.28 9.22
N VAL A 2 10.81 -18.96 9.14
CA VAL A 2 10.58 -18.23 7.88
C VAL A 2 11.94 -17.75 7.38
N CYS A 3 12.32 -18.09 6.16
CA CYS A 3 13.61 -17.70 5.58
C CYS A 3 13.77 -16.17 5.57
N PRO A 4 14.91 -15.60 6.01
CA PRO A 4 15.12 -14.14 6.04
C PRO A 4 14.92 -13.45 4.69
N GLY A 5 15.29 -14.13 3.58
CA GLY A 5 15.09 -13.65 2.21
C GLY A 5 13.64 -13.63 1.71
N LEU A 6 12.69 -14.17 2.48
CA LEU A 6 11.25 -14.05 2.18
C LEU A 6 10.65 -12.76 2.75
N ARG A 7 11.38 -12.01 3.59
CA ARG A 7 10.88 -10.76 4.21
C ARG A 7 11.02 -9.55 3.29
N THR A 8 12.00 -9.55 2.40
CA THR A 8 12.24 -8.46 1.45
C THR A 8 12.28 -9.05 0.05
N PRO A 9 11.23 -8.86 -0.77
CA PRO A 9 11.24 -9.39 -2.12
C PRO A 9 12.34 -8.71 -2.95
N GLN A 10 12.99 -9.45 -3.85
CA GLN A 10 14.04 -8.90 -4.72
C GLN A 10 13.48 -7.94 -5.77
N VAL A 11 12.21 -8.14 -6.13
CA VAL A 11 11.46 -7.29 -7.04
C VAL A 11 10.31 -6.63 -6.29
N PRO A 12 9.87 -5.43 -6.68
CA PRO A 12 8.78 -4.71 -6.01
C PRO A 12 7.42 -5.29 -6.39
N ILE A 13 7.17 -6.56 -6.06
CA ILE A 13 5.92 -7.28 -6.31
C ILE A 13 5.50 -7.96 -5.02
N TRP A 14 4.24 -7.77 -4.63
CA TRP A 14 3.64 -8.32 -3.42
C TRP A 14 2.30 -8.97 -3.75
N LEU A 15 2.08 -10.15 -3.17
CA LEU A 15 0.74 -10.74 -3.06
C LEU A 15 0.11 -10.24 -1.76
N CYS A 16 -1.11 -9.72 -1.86
CA CYS A 16 -1.82 -9.14 -0.74
C CYS A 16 -3.08 -9.96 -0.45
N SER A 17 -3.25 -10.38 0.79
CA SER A 17 -4.48 -10.98 1.29
C SER A 17 -5.27 -9.91 2.03
N LEU A 18 -6.33 -9.40 1.40
CA LEU A 18 -7.15 -8.27 1.82
C LEU A 18 -8.57 -8.77 2.12
N CYS A 19 -8.92 -8.94 3.40
CA CYS A 19 -10.28 -9.29 3.84
C CYS A 19 -10.96 -10.37 2.98
N SER A 20 -10.39 -11.58 2.93
CA SER A 20 -10.82 -12.75 2.11
C SER A 20 -10.60 -12.69 0.59
N ARG A 21 -10.03 -11.60 0.08
CA ARG A 21 -9.68 -11.44 -1.34
C ARG A 21 -8.16 -11.37 -1.51
N HIS A 22 -7.68 -11.79 -2.67
CA HIS A 22 -6.27 -11.69 -3.02
C HIS A 22 -6.09 -10.64 -4.11
N GLY A 23 -4.94 -9.98 -4.11
CA GLY A 23 -4.54 -9.07 -5.17
C GLY A 23 -3.02 -8.94 -5.26
N VAL A 24 -2.57 -8.23 -6.29
CA VAL A 24 -1.16 -7.99 -6.55
C VAL A 24 -0.88 -6.50 -6.43
N LEU A 25 0.05 -6.13 -5.56
CA LEU A 25 0.65 -4.80 -5.51
C LEU A 25 2.01 -4.86 -6.17
N PHE A 26 2.34 -3.92 -7.07
CA PHE A 26 3.67 -3.87 -7.66
C PHE A 26 4.12 -2.45 -8.05
N SER A 27 5.42 -2.24 -8.11
CA SER A 27 6.01 -1.05 -8.74
C SER A 27 6.67 -1.42 -10.06
N THR A 28 6.62 -0.49 -11.01
CA THR A 28 7.39 -0.60 -12.27
C THR A 28 8.84 -0.13 -12.09
N ASN A 29 9.16 0.54 -10.99
CA ASN A 29 10.52 0.95 -10.65
C ASN A 29 11.26 -0.19 -9.93
N SER A 30 12.12 -0.93 -10.65
CA SER A 30 12.89 -2.04 -10.09
C SER A 30 13.85 -1.63 -8.97
N LEU A 31 14.24 -0.36 -8.91
CA LEU A 31 15.13 0.16 -7.88
C LEU A 31 14.41 0.49 -6.56
N LEU A 32 13.07 0.38 -6.53
CA LEU A 32 12.27 0.77 -5.37
C LEU A 32 12.82 0.16 -4.08
N LEU A 33 13.16 -1.13 -4.07
CA LEU A 33 13.61 -1.82 -2.85
C LEU A 33 15.12 -1.77 -2.60
N SER A 34 15.88 -1.20 -3.54
CA SER A 34 17.34 -1.13 -3.48
C SER A 34 17.87 0.28 -3.24
N CYS A 35 17.02 1.30 -3.29
CA CYS A 35 17.40 2.69 -3.16
C CYS A 35 16.47 3.41 -2.18
N TRP A 36 17.01 3.78 -1.01
CA TRP A 36 16.24 4.51 0.02
C TRP A 36 15.60 5.80 -0.51
N ARG A 37 16.22 6.47 -1.50
CA ARG A 37 15.65 7.68 -2.13
C ARG A 37 14.42 7.34 -2.95
N ALA A 38 14.41 6.19 -3.62
CA ALA A 38 13.26 5.71 -4.38
C ALA A 38 12.10 5.32 -3.46
N GLU A 39 12.38 4.89 -2.23
CA GLU A 39 11.34 4.58 -1.22
C GLU A 39 10.70 5.82 -0.58
N ARG A 40 11.16 7.05 -0.88
CA ARG A 40 10.58 8.28 -0.30
C ARG A 40 9.23 8.65 -0.90
N LEU A 41 9.13 8.58 -2.22
CA LEU A 41 7.94 8.93 -2.98
C LEU A 41 7.92 8.11 -4.27
N PHE A 42 6.92 7.24 -4.41
CA PHE A 42 6.86 6.29 -5.52
C PHE A 42 5.43 5.89 -5.86
N HIS A 43 5.30 5.16 -6.96
CA HIS A 43 4.02 4.63 -7.40
C HIS A 43 3.91 3.12 -7.20
N LEU A 44 2.73 2.69 -6.80
CA LEU A 44 2.30 1.29 -6.81
C LEU A 44 1.08 1.12 -7.71
N HIS A 45 1.01 -0.03 -8.35
CA HIS A 45 -0.14 -0.50 -9.09
C HIS A 45 -0.79 -1.61 -8.29
N PHE A 46 -2.12 -1.56 -8.16
CA PHE A 46 -2.89 -2.61 -7.51
C PHE A 46 -3.85 -3.29 -8.50
N TYR A 47 -3.86 -4.62 -8.50
CA TYR A 47 -4.77 -5.42 -9.30
C TYR A 47 -5.45 -6.49 -8.42
N SER A 48 -6.77 -6.46 -8.32
CA SER A 48 -7.57 -7.41 -7.54
C SER A 48 -8.03 -8.63 -8.34
N GLY A 49 -7.89 -8.60 -9.68
CA GLY A 49 -8.37 -9.67 -10.57
C GLY A 49 -9.90 -9.77 -10.66
N GLN A 50 -10.62 -8.77 -10.16
CA GLN A 50 -12.08 -8.73 -10.17
C GLN A 50 -12.62 -8.09 -11.45
N GLN A 51 -13.81 -8.51 -11.86
CA GLN A 51 -14.46 -8.01 -13.06
C GLN A 51 -14.81 -6.52 -12.96
N GLU A 52 -15.12 -6.05 -11.75
CA GLU A 52 -15.46 -4.66 -11.46
C GLU A 52 -14.25 -3.72 -11.60
N GLN A 53 -13.02 -4.25 -11.50
CA GLN A 53 -11.80 -3.48 -11.70
C GLN A 53 -11.52 -3.30 -13.20
N THR A 54 -12.21 -2.33 -13.79
CA THR A 54 -12.09 -2.01 -15.23
C THR A 54 -10.84 -1.21 -15.58
N LYS A 55 -10.15 -0.64 -14.59
CA LYS A 55 -8.93 0.15 -14.77
C LYS A 55 -7.87 -0.20 -13.71
N PRO A 56 -6.58 -0.18 -14.06
CA PRO A 56 -5.51 -0.34 -13.07
C PRO A 56 -5.59 0.73 -11.99
N THR A 57 -5.47 0.32 -10.72
CA THR A 57 -5.44 1.25 -9.60
C THR A 57 -4.02 1.76 -9.42
N HIS A 58 -3.81 3.04 -9.65
CA HIS A 58 -2.50 3.69 -9.53
C HIS A 58 -2.44 4.47 -8.22
N LEU A 59 -1.52 4.10 -7.34
CA LEU A 59 -1.36 4.68 -6.01
C LEU A 59 -0.06 5.48 -5.94
N THR A 60 -0.10 6.66 -5.32
CA THR A 60 1.09 7.42 -4.94
C THR A 60 1.36 7.23 -3.46
N ILE A 61 2.56 6.76 -3.14
CA ILE A 61 2.99 6.46 -1.78
C ILE A 61 4.06 7.47 -1.38
N ASP A 62 3.79 8.23 -0.33
CA ASP A 62 4.72 9.17 0.29
C ASP A 62 5.08 8.67 1.68
N THR A 63 6.35 8.31 1.90
CA THR A 63 6.84 7.79 3.18
C THR A 63 7.49 8.86 4.06
N HIS A 64 7.56 10.10 3.57
CA HIS A 64 8.11 11.24 4.31
C HIS A 64 7.04 12.05 5.04
N SER A 65 5.76 11.75 4.80
CA SER A 65 4.63 12.38 5.48
C SER A 65 4.73 12.18 6.99
N HIS A 66 4.62 13.27 7.77
CA HIS A 66 4.91 13.23 9.19
C HIS A 66 3.83 12.46 9.96
N HIS A 67 4.26 11.47 10.74
CA HIS A 67 3.44 10.52 11.50
C HIS A 67 2.47 11.13 12.54
N TRP A 68 2.59 12.42 12.88
CA TRP A 68 1.87 13.01 14.03
C TRP A 68 0.43 13.47 13.72
N GLU A 69 0.03 13.58 12.44
CA GLU A 69 -1.33 14.04 12.07
C GLU A 69 -2.37 12.91 11.99
N GLU A 70 -1.95 11.65 11.89
CA GLU A 70 -2.82 10.56 11.43
C GLU A 70 -3.09 9.45 12.46
N GLU A 71 -2.31 9.38 13.55
CA GLU A 71 -2.56 8.46 14.68
C GLU A 71 -3.69 8.97 15.61
N GLN A 72 -4.00 10.27 15.56
CA GLN A 72 -5.02 10.88 16.43
C GLN A 72 -6.47 10.60 16.03
N SER A 73 -6.73 10.08 14.83
CA SER A 73 -8.10 9.82 14.34
C SER A 73 -8.57 8.37 14.47
N GLU A 74 -7.72 7.46 14.96
CA GLU A 74 -8.07 6.04 15.14
C GLU A 74 -8.65 5.76 16.54
N ASP A 75 -9.49 6.66 17.06
CA ASP A 75 -10.39 6.30 18.16
C ASP A 75 -11.39 5.25 17.62
N PRO A 76 -11.43 4.01 18.14
CA PRO A 76 -12.37 2.99 17.70
C PRO A 76 -13.84 3.40 17.87
N SER A 77 -14.09 4.42 18.69
CA SER A 77 -15.39 5.00 19.05
C SER A 77 -15.76 6.21 18.19
N SER A 78 -14.78 6.80 17.49
CA SER A 78 -15.02 7.88 16.53
C SER A 78 -15.54 7.27 15.22
N PRO A 79 -16.56 7.86 14.57
CA PRO A 79 -16.93 7.53 13.19
C PRO A 79 -15.87 8.03 12.19
N GLY A 80 -14.59 7.88 12.54
CA GLY A 80 -13.46 8.11 11.66
C GLY A 80 -13.56 7.18 10.47
N LYS A 81 -13.29 7.74 9.29
CA LYS A 81 -13.26 7.04 8.01
C LYS A 81 -12.25 5.89 8.10
N ARG A 82 -12.73 4.65 8.30
CA ARG A 82 -11.85 3.46 8.31
C ARG A 82 -11.03 3.46 7.03
N ARG A 83 -9.71 3.27 7.18
CA ARG A 83 -8.80 3.18 6.04
C ARG A 83 -9.12 1.93 5.20
N PRO A 84 -9.03 2.02 3.87
CA PRO A 84 -9.14 0.85 2.99
C PRO A 84 -8.10 -0.23 3.34
N PRO A 85 -8.41 -1.54 3.26
CA PRO A 85 -7.47 -2.63 3.53
C PRO A 85 -6.20 -2.57 2.67
N VAL A 86 -6.28 -2.06 1.44
CA VAL A 86 -5.10 -1.85 0.58
C VAL A 86 -4.12 -0.87 1.24
N GLU A 87 -4.61 0.24 1.79
CA GLU A 87 -3.77 1.20 2.51
C GLU A 87 -3.16 0.59 3.76
N MET A 88 -3.96 -0.19 4.51
CA MET A 88 -3.47 -0.89 5.70
C MET A 88 -2.35 -1.87 5.34
N ALA A 89 -2.50 -2.64 4.25
CA ALA A 89 -1.48 -3.55 3.77
C ALA A 89 -0.18 -2.82 3.37
N ILE A 90 -0.28 -1.69 2.66
CA ILE A 90 0.87 -0.85 2.31
C ILE A 90 1.61 -0.38 3.57
N ARG A 91 0.87 0.07 4.59
CA ARG A 91 1.43 0.57 5.85
C ARG A 91 2.11 -0.51 6.70
N THR A 92 1.83 -1.80 6.46
CA THR A 92 2.61 -2.88 7.10
C THR A 92 4.07 -2.92 6.63
N LYS A 93 4.34 -2.43 5.41
CA LYS A 93 5.69 -2.31 4.86
C LYS A 93 6.26 -0.90 5.04
N TRP A 94 5.47 0.14 4.76
CA TRP A 94 5.87 1.54 4.88
C TRP A 94 5.02 2.23 5.94
N ALA A 95 5.39 2.04 7.21
CA ALA A 95 4.68 2.61 8.34
C ALA A 95 4.57 4.14 8.20
N GLY A 96 3.37 4.68 8.47
CA GLY A 96 3.10 6.12 8.37
C GLY A 96 2.98 6.68 6.96
N ALA A 97 3.09 5.86 5.90
CA ALA A 97 3.03 6.37 4.53
C ALA A 97 1.63 6.88 4.17
N THR A 98 1.56 8.08 3.58
CA THR A 98 0.33 8.59 2.97
C THR A 98 0.10 7.92 1.61
N VAL A 99 -1.14 7.51 1.36
CA VAL A 99 -1.56 6.85 0.12
C VAL A 99 -2.56 7.73 -0.63
N ARG A 100 -2.26 8.07 -1.89
CA ARG A 100 -3.21 8.78 -2.78
C ARG A 100 -3.66 7.85 -3.90
N TRP A 101 -4.97 7.76 -4.11
CA TRP A 101 -5.59 6.84 -5.09
C TRP A 101 -5.66 7.36 -6.53
N ASN A 102 -5.15 8.58 -6.78
CA ASN A 102 -5.02 9.18 -8.11
C ASN A 102 -6.30 9.10 -8.98
N GLY A 103 -7.46 9.38 -8.37
CA GLY A 103 -8.75 9.36 -9.08
C GLY A 103 -9.38 7.97 -9.24
N THR A 104 -8.81 6.94 -8.61
CA THR A 104 -9.49 5.65 -8.41
C THR A 104 -10.25 5.70 -7.09
N ASP A 105 -11.52 5.28 -7.09
CA ASP A 105 -12.25 5.14 -5.83
C ASP A 105 -11.64 4.01 -5.00
N PRO A 106 -11.39 4.20 -3.69
CA PRO A 106 -10.96 3.12 -2.84
C PRO A 106 -11.98 2.00 -2.83
N PHE A 107 -11.50 0.76 -2.96
CA PHE A 107 -12.35 -0.41 -2.95
C PHE A 107 -11.78 -1.45 -2.00
N PHE A 108 -12.71 -2.09 -1.29
CA PHE A 108 -12.52 -2.82 -0.03
C PHE A 108 -12.18 -1.92 1.15
#